data_AF-A0A3L7NZT2-F1
#
_entry.id   AF-A0A3L7NZT2-F1
#
_cell.length_a   1.000
_cell.length_b   1.000
_cell.length_c   1.000
_cell.angle_alpha   90.00
_cell.angle_beta   90.00
_cell.angle_gamma   90.00
#
_symmetry.space_group_name_H-M   'P 1'
#
loop_
_entity.id
_entity.type
_entity.pdbx_description
1 polymer ?
#
loop_
_entity_poly.entity_id
_entity_poly.type
_entity_poly.pdbx_seq_one_letter_code
_entity_poly.pdbx_strand_id
1 'polypeptide(L)'
;MAGPRQNLFLGNPWFRRGFWWMVLPVLMGWVGAPLARGQLALQQGFEGRENLWVAGPSDAQPKDLIHTTTTDHAHSGQKSETIAFSCERGSLVQFHFDPGKAAVAEDLNCSLWFRANRP
;
A
#
# COMPACT_ATOMS: atom_id res chain seq x y z
N MET A 1 -17.17 -18.01 89.93
CA MET A 1 -17.44 -19.34 89.31
C MET A 1 -16.81 -19.34 87.93
N ALA A 2 -15.63 -19.95 87.82
CA ALA A 2 -14.88 -20.08 86.58
C ALA A 2 -15.05 -21.51 86.06
N GLY A 3 -15.62 -21.67 84.86
CA GLY A 3 -15.75 -22.96 84.18
C GLY A 3 -14.53 -23.25 83.29
N PRO A 4 -14.02 -24.49 83.23
CA PRO A 4 -12.79 -24.81 82.51
C PRO A 4 -13.02 -25.31 81.07
N ARG A 5 -12.09 -24.89 80.21
CA ARG A 5 -11.41 -25.57 79.08
C ARG A 5 -12.05 -26.77 78.34
N GLN A 6 -12.06 -26.59 77.01
CA GLN A 6 -11.46 -27.45 75.96
C GLN A 6 -12.35 -28.42 75.14
N ASN A 7 -12.09 -28.33 73.83
CA ASN A 7 -12.18 -29.30 72.75
C ASN A 7 -13.54 -29.53 72.06
N LEU A 8 -13.68 -28.86 70.91
CA LEU A 8 -14.24 -29.50 69.72
C LEU A 8 -13.32 -29.24 68.53
N PHE A 9 -12.43 -30.20 68.30
CA PHE A 9 -11.92 -30.49 66.96
C PHE A 9 -13.11 -30.97 66.12
N LEU A 10 -13.53 -30.20 65.13
CA LEU A 10 -14.23 -30.71 63.95
C LEU A 10 -14.24 -29.62 62.87
N GLY A 11 -13.74 -29.98 61.69
CA GLY A 11 -13.95 -29.18 60.48
C GLY A 11 -12.66 -28.73 59.80
N ASN A 12 -11.93 -29.69 59.22
CA ASN A 12 -11.10 -29.39 58.06
C ASN A 12 -12.00 -29.48 56.82
N PRO A 13 -12.17 -28.41 56.04
CA PRO A 13 -12.34 -28.58 54.62
C PRO A 13 -11.30 -27.73 53.89
N TRP A 14 -10.29 -28.42 53.38
CA TRP A 14 -9.95 -28.44 51.95
C TRP A 14 -10.68 -27.37 51.11
N PHE A 15 -9.89 -26.62 50.33
CA PHE A 15 -10.28 -25.59 49.35
C PHE A 15 -10.37 -24.16 49.86
N ARG A 16 -9.22 -23.47 49.78
CA ARG A 16 -9.16 -22.14 49.15
C ARG A 16 -7.71 -21.75 48.83
N ARG A 17 -7.05 -22.62 48.06
CA ARG A 17 -5.91 -22.23 47.20
C ARG A 17 -6.49 -21.89 45.83
N GLY A 18 -6.15 -20.72 45.30
CA GLY A 18 -6.38 -20.39 43.90
C GLY A 18 -7.56 -19.46 43.66
N PHE A 19 -7.38 -18.16 43.92
CA PHE A 19 -8.07 -17.14 43.13
C PHE A 19 -7.36 -15.78 43.27
N TRP A 20 -6.05 -15.74 43.03
CA TRP A 20 -5.31 -14.47 42.97
C TRP A 20 -4.25 -14.51 41.85
N TRP A 21 -4.66 -14.97 40.67
CA TRP A 21 -3.82 -14.99 39.45
C TRP A 21 -4.62 -14.61 38.19
N MET A 22 -5.68 -13.82 38.32
CA MET A 22 -6.43 -13.29 37.17
C MET A 22 -6.58 -11.78 37.25
N VAL A 23 -5.47 -11.03 37.13
CA VAL A 23 -5.52 -9.61 36.73
C VAL A 23 -4.43 -9.26 35.69
N LEU A 24 -3.59 -10.21 35.24
CA LEU A 24 -2.38 -9.88 34.48
C LEU A 24 -2.17 -10.73 33.22
N PRO A 25 -3.12 -10.72 32.26
CA PRO A 25 -2.63 -10.68 30.88
C PRO A 25 -3.49 -9.87 29.88
N VAL A 26 -4.34 -8.93 30.32
CA VAL A 26 -5.09 -8.07 29.36
C VAL A 26 -4.32 -6.80 28.95
N LEU A 27 -3.31 -6.40 29.74
CA LEU A 27 -2.47 -5.22 29.43
C LEU A 27 -1.20 -5.51 28.62
N MET A 28 -0.88 -6.80 28.38
CA MET A 28 0.40 -7.22 27.79
C MET A 28 0.24 -7.85 26.40
N GLY A 29 -0.78 -7.44 25.65
CA GLY A 29 -0.98 -7.80 24.24
C GLY A 29 -0.69 -6.65 23.25
N TRP A 30 -0.31 -5.47 23.74
CA TRP A 30 -0.25 -4.22 22.98
C TRP A 30 1.16 -3.66 22.78
N VAL A 31 2.21 -4.45 23.01
CA VAL A 31 3.60 -3.98 22.82
C VAL A 31 4.26 -4.82 21.76
N GLY A 32 4.12 -4.42 20.49
CA GLY A 32 4.93 -5.00 19.42
C GLY A 32 4.23 -5.23 18.09
N ALA A 33 3.19 -4.45 17.73
CA ALA A 33 2.88 -4.33 16.31
C ALA A 33 4.09 -3.64 15.66
N PRO A 34 4.85 -4.31 14.76
CA PRO A 34 5.91 -3.63 14.04
C PRO A 34 5.27 -2.47 13.28
N LEU A 35 5.83 -1.27 13.44
CA LEU A 35 5.51 -0.12 12.61
C LEU A 35 5.86 -0.51 11.17
N ALA A 36 4.87 -0.98 10.42
CA ALA A 36 5.01 -1.23 9.01
C ALA A 36 5.46 0.09 8.37
N ARG A 37 6.70 0.12 7.86
CA ARG A 37 7.18 1.22 7.04
C ARG A 37 6.29 1.26 5.80
N GLY A 38 5.37 2.21 5.75
CA GLY A 38 4.47 2.38 4.62
C GLY A 38 5.29 2.54 3.34
N GLN A 39 5.10 1.64 2.38
CA GLN A 39 5.67 1.80 1.05
C GLN A 39 4.96 2.97 0.37
N LEU A 40 5.72 3.94 -0.11
CA LEU A 40 5.19 5.00 -0.96
C LEU A 40 4.89 4.38 -2.33
N ALA A 41 3.64 3.98 -2.52
CA ALA A 41 3.13 3.50 -3.79
C ALA A 41 2.42 4.64 -4.51
N LEU A 42 3.00 5.10 -5.62
CA LEU A 42 2.30 5.97 -6.57
C LEU A 42 1.60 5.07 -7.59
N GLN A 43 0.27 5.08 -7.57
CA GLN A 43 -0.54 4.42 -8.59
C GLN A 43 -1.25 5.49 -9.41
N GLN A 44 -0.98 5.52 -10.71
CA GLN A 44 -1.61 6.43 -11.66
C GLN A 44 -2.58 5.67 -12.56
N GLY A 45 -3.86 6.03 -12.50
CA GLY A 45 -4.96 5.41 -13.25
C GLY A 45 -5.53 6.27 -14.38
N PHE A 46 -4.98 7.46 -14.64
CA PHE A 46 -5.41 8.38 -15.71
C PHE A 46 -6.84 8.92 -15.58
N GLU A 47 -7.37 9.00 -14.35
CA GLU A 47 -8.73 9.49 -14.09
C GLU A 47 -8.88 11.02 -14.20
N GLY A 48 -7.73 11.71 -14.24
CA GLY A 48 -7.64 13.16 -14.42
C GLY A 48 -8.22 13.67 -15.75
N ARG A 49 -8.20 14.99 -15.90
CA ARG A 49 -8.52 15.66 -17.16
C ARG A 49 -7.31 15.95 -18.02
N GLU A 50 -6.13 16.02 -17.40
CA GLU A 50 -4.90 16.40 -18.05
C GLU A 50 -4.13 15.13 -18.46
N ASN A 51 -3.49 15.21 -19.62
CA ASN A 51 -2.54 14.21 -20.06
C ASN A 51 -1.29 14.30 -19.18
N LEU A 52 -0.77 13.14 -18.78
CA LEU A 52 0.32 13.07 -17.80
C LEU A 52 1.67 12.80 -18.45
N TRP A 53 1.67 12.11 -19.58
CA TRP A 53 2.89 11.87 -20.35
C TRP A 53 3.24 13.10 -21.16
N VAL A 54 4.51 13.48 -21.20
CA VAL A 54 4.97 14.65 -21.95
C VAL A 54 6.04 14.21 -22.94
N ALA A 55 6.01 14.76 -24.15
CA ALA A 55 7.03 14.45 -25.14
C ALA A 55 8.43 14.86 -24.64
N GLY A 56 9.36 13.91 -24.67
CA GLY A 56 10.76 14.09 -24.31
C GLY A 56 11.67 14.25 -25.53
N PRO A 57 12.99 14.37 -25.32
CA PRO A 57 13.96 14.44 -26.39
C PRO A 57 13.87 13.19 -27.28
N SER A 58 13.57 13.39 -28.56
CA SER A 58 13.36 12.31 -29.53
C SER A 58 14.19 12.59 -30.78
N ASP A 59 14.81 11.55 -31.36
CA ASP A 59 15.51 11.66 -32.65
C ASP A 59 14.52 11.56 -33.82
N ALA A 60 13.42 10.86 -33.60
CA ALA A 60 12.29 10.78 -34.48
C ALA A 60 11.34 11.94 -34.25
N GLN A 61 10.95 12.63 -35.33
CA GLN A 61 9.96 13.69 -35.26
C GLN A 61 8.57 13.08 -35.47
N PRO A 62 7.72 13.01 -34.43
CA PRO A 62 6.37 12.48 -34.56
C PRO A 62 5.53 13.43 -35.42
N LYS A 63 4.94 12.89 -36.47
CA LYS A 63 3.87 13.51 -37.25
C LYS A 63 2.52 13.01 -36.76
N ASP A 64 1.47 13.82 -36.96
CA ASP A 64 0.09 13.49 -36.58
C ASP A 64 -0.06 12.99 -35.14
N LEU A 65 0.62 13.67 -34.19
CA LEU A 65 0.57 13.30 -32.77
C LEU A 65 -0.84 13.54 -32.22
N ILE A 66 -1.58 12.46 -32.00
CA ILE A 66 -2.80 12.43 -31.22
C ILE A 66 -2.43 12.01 -29.82
N HIS A 67 -2.68 12.89 -28.87
CA HIS A 67 -2.38 12.67 -27.47
C HIS A 67 -3.59 13.05 -26.64
N THR A 68 -4.31 12.05 -26.14
CA THR A 68 -5.59 12.25 -25.46
C THR A 68 -5.86 11.16 -24.44
N THR A 69 -6.71 11.47 -23.48
CA THR A 69 -7.28 10.49 -22.57
C THR A 69 -8.51 9.84 -23.19
N THR A 70 -8.63 8.51 -23.14
CA THR A 70 -9.75 7.72 -23.67
C THR A 70 -10.31 6.76 -22.62
N THR A 71 -11.59 6.41 -22.77
CA THR A 71 -12.28 5.37 -21.99
C THR A 71 -12.26 4.00 -22.66
N ASP A 72 -11.80 3.90 -23.91
CA ASP A 72 -11.98 2.67 -24.71
C ASP A 72 -11.06 1.52 -24.29
N HIS A 73 -9.89 1.85 -23.72
CA HIS A 73 -8.80 0.88 -23.48
C HIS A 73 -8.21 0.99 -22.07
N ALA A 74 -9.05 1.28 -21.07
CA ALA A 74 -8.63 1.36 -19.69
C ALA A 74 -8.12 0.00 -19.16
N HIS A 75 -6.91 -0.02 -18.58
CA HIS A 75 -6.39 -1.19 -17.87
C HIS A 75 -6.88 -1.23 -16.41
N SER A 76 -6.95 -0.06 -15.78
CA SER A 76 -7.47 0.15 -14.42
C SER A 76 -8.39 1.37 -14.43
N GLY A 77 -9.47 1.34 -13.65
CA GLY A 77 -10.41 2.45 -13.62
C GLY A 77 -11.26 2.53 -14.88
N GLN A 78 -11.54 3.75 -15.34
CA GLN A 78 -12.40 4.06 -16.49
C GLN A 78 -11.64 4.68 -17.66
N LYS A 79 -10.40 5.13 -17.45
CA LYS A 79 -9.64 5.87 -18.46
C LYS A 79 -8.23 5.32 -18.65
N SER A 80 -7.64 5.71 -19.77
CA SER A 80 -6.25 5.48 -20.14
C SER A 80 -5.77 6.61 -21.04
N GLU A 81 -4.47 6.81 -21.10
CA GLU A 81 -3.87 7.78 -22.02
C GLU A 81 -3.46 7.09 -23.31
N THR A 82 -3.85 7.67 -24.45
CA THR A 82 -3.51 7.17 -25.79
C THR A 82 -2.62 8.19 -26.48
N ILE A 83 -1.49 7.68 -26.98
CA ILE A 83 -0.53 8.43 -27.78
C ILE A 83 -0.41 7.70 -29.11
N ALA A 84 -0.85 8.35 -30.19
CA ALA A 84 -0.72 7.85 -31.55
C ALA A 84 0.05 8.86 -32.38
N PHE A 85 1.01 8.37 -33.16
CA PHE A 85 1.82 9.20 -34.04
C PHE A 85 2.30 8.40 -35.23
N SER A 86 2.68 9.10 -36.29
CA SER A 86 3.46 8.56 -37.41
C SER A 86 4.89 9.10 -37.31
N CYS A 87 5.88 8.32 -37.75
CA CYS A 87 7.28 8.74 -37.78
C CYS A 87 7.87 8.34 -39.13
N GLU A 88 8.53 9.28 -39.82
CA GLU A 88 9.15 9.03 -41.12
C GLU A 88 10.65 8.74 -41.02
N ARG A 89 11.33 9.31 -40.02
CA ARG A 89 12.78 9.18 -39.82
C ARG A 89 13.12 9.29 -38.33
N GLY A 90 14.13 8.55 -37.90
CA GLY A 90 14.53 8.41 -36.50
C GLY A 90 14.15 7.03 -35.95
N SER A 91 14.64 6.71 -34.75
CA SER A 91 14.53 5.37 -34.16
C SER A 91 13.90 5.36 -32.78
N LEU A 92 13.79 6.53 -32.14
CA LEU A 92 13.47 6.69 -30.74
C LEU A 92 12.52 7.88 -30.56
N VAL A 93 11.35 7.60 -29.98
CA VAL A 93 10.44 8.60 -29.45
C VAL A 93 10.35 8.39 -27.94
N GLN A 94 10.60 9.43 -27.18
CA GLN A 94 10.56 9.40 -25.72
C GLN A 94 9.35 10.17 -25.19
N PHE A 95 8.69 9.60 -24.19
CA PHE A 95 7.68 10.26 -23.39
C PHE A 95 8.06 10.12 -21.92
N HIS A 96 7.93 11.21 -21.17
CA HIS A 96 8.28 11.29 -19.77
C HIS A 96 7.02 11.45 -18.93
N PHE A 97 6.98 10.75 -17.81
CA PHE A 97 6.00 10.96 -16.76
C PHE A 97 6.74 11.46 -15.54
N ASP A 98 6.39 12.64 -15.03
CA ASP A 98 6.95 13.17 -13.79
C ASP A 98 6.05 12.75 -12.61
N PRO A 99 6.49 11.81 -11.75
CA PRO A 99 5.75 11.41 -10.56
C PRO A 99 5.73 12.49 -9.47
N GLY A 100 6.44 13.61 -9.67
CA GLY A 100 6.65 14.66 -8.70
C GLY A 100 7.71 14.29 -7.66
N LYS A 101 7.58 14.84 -6.45
CA LYS A 101 8.52 14.59 -5.36
C LYS A 101 8.31 13.19 -4.78
N ALA A 102 9.11 12.23 -5.22
CA ALA A 102 9.26 10.95 -4.54
C ALA A 102 10.14 11.11 -3.28
N ALA A 103 9.82 10.40 -2.20
CA ALA A 103 10.75 10.29 -1.08
C ALA A 103 11.96 9.45 -1.52
N VAL A 104 13.13 9.79 -0.98
CA VAL A 104 14.35 9.02 -1.22
C VAL A 104 14.18 7.63 -0.60
N ALA A 105 14.19 6.60 -1.44
CA ALA A 105 14.11 5.20 -1.05
C ALA A 105 15.37 4.47 -1.53
N GLU A 106 15.71 3.36 -0.86
CA GLU A 106 16.84 2.51 -1.25
C GLU A 106 16.59 1.81 -2.59
N ASP A 107 15.33 1.41 -2.82
CA ASP A 107 14.89 0.69 -4.01
C ASP A 107 13.70 1.39 -4.69
N LEU A 108 13.66 1.29 -6.02
CA LEU A 108 12.53 1.74 -6.86
C LEU A 108 11.94 0.55 -7.61
N ASN A 109 10.64 0.30 -7.42
CA ASN A 109 9.89 -0.65 -8.24
C ASN A 109 8.90 0.12 -9.12
N CYS A 110 9.06 -0.03 -10.44
CA CYS A 110 8.18 0.59 -11.43
C CYS A 110 7.55 -0.49 -12.30
N SER A 111 6.23 -0.37 -12.52
CA SER A 111 5.49 -1.20 -13.45
C SER A 111 4.64 -0.31 -14.37
N LEU A 112 4.67 -0.59 -15.67
CA LEU A 112 3.86 0.11 -16.66
C LEU A 112 3.07 -0.89 -17.50
N TRP A 113 1.77 -0.67 -17.60
CA TRP A 113 0.91 -1.38 -18.54
C TRP A 113 0.81 -0.57 -19.83
N PHE A 114 1.25 -1.15 -20.94
CA PHE A 114 1.15 -0.52 -22.25
C PHE A 114 0.46 -1.46 -23.25
N ARG A 115 -0.22 -0.87 -24.22
CA ARG A 115 -0.80 -1.56 -25.36
C ARG A 115 -0.34 -0.88 -26.63
N ALA A 116 0.16 -1.65 -27.59
CA ALA A 116 0.59 -1.15 -28.90
C ALA A 116 -0.19 -1.86 -30.01
N ASN A 117 -0.55 -1.11 -31.06
CA ASN A 117 -1.24 -1.64 -32.24
C ASN A 117 -0.27 -1.97 -33.40
N ARG A 118 1.04 -1.74 -33.20
CA ARG A 118 2.10 -2.13 -34.14
C ARG A 118 3.27 -2.74 -33.35
N PRO A 119 3.84 -3.87 -33.81
CA PRO A 119 5.02 -4.48 -33.19
C PRO A 119 6.30 -3.68 -33.45
#